data_AF-A0A938ZMA2-F1
#
_entry.id   AF-A0A938ZMA2-F1
#
_cell.length_a   1.000
_cell.length_b   1.000
_cell.length_c   1.000
_cell.angle_alpha   90.00
_cell.angle_beta   90.00
_cell.angle_gamma   90.00
#
_symmetry.space_group_name_H-M   'P 1'
#
loop_
_entity.id
_entity.type
_entity.pdbx_description
1 polymer ?
#
loop_
_entity_poly.entity_id
_entity_poly.type
_entity_poly.pdbx_seq_one_letter_code
_entity_poly.pdbx_strand_id
1 'polypeptide(L)'
;MAETEEKSLRTRLQKTSNALELLKKPCRGKKKLTSVDQWEVSIAAILKRYRTNGLFEINLQVTKHEKMTRRYLDRLPKTIESISINLDFDILESAVKQQINWEHPVLEDLPFMGKYKGK
;
A
#
# COMPACT_ATOMS: atom_id res chain seq x y z
N MET A 1 -25.01 -7.69 -10.73
CA MET A 1 -23.91 -8.46 -10.08
C MET A 1 -22.60 -7.67 -10.09
N ALA A 2 -22.23 -6.99 -11.20
CA ALA A 2 -21.04 -6.13 -11.27
C ALA A 2 -20.96 -5.01 -10.20
N GLU A 3 -22.06 -4.31 -9.92
CA GLU A 3 -22.05 -3.22 -8.92
C GLU A 3 -21.69 -3.67 -7.49
N THR A 4 -22.02 -4.91 -7.14
CA THR A 4 -21.80 -5.45 -5.80
C THR A 4 -20.32 -5.79 -5.59
N GLU A 5 -19.66 -6.30 -6.63
CA GLU A 5 -18.24 -6.66 -6.63
C GLU A 5 -17.36 -5.42 -6.63
N GLU A 6 -17.72 -4.39 -7.42
CA GLU A 6 -17.04 -3.11 -7.40
C GLU A 6 -17.12 -2.44 -6.01
N LYS A 7 -18.32 -2.41 -5.40
CA LYS A 7 -18.49 -1.87 -4.03
C LYS A 7 -17.65 -2.64 -3.00
N SER A 8 -17.57 -3.96 -3.14
CA SER A 8 -16.73 -4.81 -2.28
C SER A 8 -15.24 -4.50 -2.45
N LEU A 9 -14.77 -4.31 -3.68
CA LEU A 9 -13.40 -3.92 -3.99
C LEU A 9 -13.05 -2.56 -3.39
N ARG A 10 -13.89 -1.54 -3.60
CA ARG A 10 -13.71 -0.20 -3.01
C ARG A 10 -13.66 -0.25 -1.48
N THR A 11 -14.52 -1.07 -0.87
CA THR A 11 -14.51 -1.27 0.60
C THR A 11 -13.20 -1.87 1.08
N ARG A 12 -12.62 -2.83 0.35
CA ARG A 12 -11.31 -3.43 0.67
C ARG A 12 -10.17 -2.41 0.52
N LEU A 13 -10.19 -1.61 -0.54
CA LEU A 13 -9.23 -0.52 -0.75
C LEU A 13 -9.27 0.49 0.41
N GLN A 14 -10.47 0.91 0.82
CA GLN A 14 -10.64 1.84 1.94
C GLN A 14 -10.09 1.25 3.26
N LYS A 15 -10.38 -0.02 3.54
CA LYS A 15 -9.86 -0.71 4.74
C LYS A 15 -8.35 -0.84 4.70
N THR A 16 -7.77 -1.06 3.52
CA THR A 16 -6.31 -1.13 3.32
C THR A 16 -5.68 0.23 3.59
N SER A 17 -6.21 1.30 2.98
CA SER A 17 -5.74 2.67 3.20
C SER A 17 -5.78 3.06 4.67
N ASN A 18 -6.90 2.80 5.36
CA ASN A 18 -7.01 3.04 6.80
C ASN A 18 -5.97 2.24 7.61
N ALA A 19 -5.67 0.99 7.23
CA ALA A 19 -4.67 0.18 7.93
C ALA A 19 -3.24 0.71 7.69
N LEU A 20 -2.93 1.20 6.50
CA LEU A 20 -1.64 1.84 6.19
C LEU A 20 -1.49 3.17 6.94
N GLU A 21 -2.55 3.97 7.05
CA GLU A 21 -2.55 5.19 7.88
C GLU A 21 -2.35 4.87 9.37
N LEU A 22 -2.95 3.80 9.87
CA LEU A 22 -2.73 3.35 11.24
C LEU A 22 -1.30 2.85 11.48
N LEU A 23 -0.63 2.31 10.45
CA LEU A 23 0.77 1.89 10.54
C LEU A 23 1.71 3.08 10.80
N LYS A 24 1.40 4.26 10.24
CA LYS A 24 2.13 5.50 10.48
C LYS A 24 2.05 5.99 11.92
N LYS A 25 0.95 5.66 12.61
CA LYS A 25 0.67 6.17 13.96
C LYS A 25 1.32 5.28 15.03
N PRO A 26 2.23 5.82 15.86
CA PRO A 26 2.79 5.07 16.97
C PRO A 26 1.70 4.75 17.99
N CYS A 27 1.34 3.47 18.11
CA CYS A 27 0.38 3.01 19.12
C CYS A 27 1.08 2.71 20.44
N ARG A 28 0.46 3.11 21.55
CA ARG A 28 0.96 2.84 22.91
C ARG A 28 1.19 1.34 23.12
N GLY A 29 2.37 0.97 23.62
CA GLY A 29 2.73 -0.42 23.92
C GLY A 29 3.17 -1.27 22.72
N LYS A 30 3.07 -0.76 21.48
CA LYS A 30 3.63 -1.44 20.30
C LYS A 30 5.06 -0.98 20.05
N LYS A 31 5.93 -1.91 19.65
CA LYS A 31 7.30 -1.58 19.25
C LYS A 31 7.25 -0.65 18.03
N LYS A 32 8.05 0.42 18.08
CA LYS A 32 8.26 1.29 16.93
C LYS A 32 9.00 0.51 15.85
N LEU A 33 8.51 0.58 14.61
CA LEU A 33 9.19 0.04 13.45
C LEU A 33 10.37 0.95 13.12
N THR A 34 11.59 0.42 13.25
CA THR A 34 12.83 1.20 13.10
C THR A 34 13.66 0.80 11.88
N SER A 35 13.33 -0.32 11.22
CA SER A 35 13.98 -0.75 9.97
C SER A 35 13.01 -0.74 8.81
N VAL A 36 13.51 -0.45 7.61
CA VAL A 36 12.78 -0.53 6.36
C VAL A 36 12.18 -1.92 6.16
N ASP A 37 12.93 -2.99 6.45
CA ASP A 37 12.43 -4.37 6.30
C ASP A 37 11.17 -4.63 7.15
N GLN A 38 11.12 -4.05 8.36
CA GLN A 38 9.96 -4.22 9.24
C GLN A 38 8.73 -3.49 8.70
N TRP A 39 8.94 -2.34 8.06
CA TRP A 39 7.89 -1.61 7.36
C TRP A 39 7.39 -2.41 6.15
N GLU A 40 8.30 -2.91 5.31
CA GLU A 40 7.94 -3.71 4.13
C GLU A 40 7.16 -4.98 4.51
N VAL A 41 7.61 -5.73 5.51
CA VAL A 41 6.90 -6.92 6.01
C VAL A 41 5.51 -6.56 6.52
N SER A 42 5.39 -5.44 7.25
CA SER A 42 4.09 -5.00 7.80
C SER A 42 3.14 -4.55 6.68
N ILE A 43 3.64 -3.84 5.69
CA ILE A 43 2.88 -3.40 4.50
C ILE A 43 2.41 -4.61 3.70
N ALA A 44 3.32 -5.54 3.39
CA ALA A 44 3.00 -6.76 2.65
C ALA A 44 1.94 -7.60 3.39
N ALA A 45 2.01 -7.68 4.71
CA ALA A 45 1.00 -8.36 5.52
C ALA A 45 -0.39 -7.68 5.44
N ILE A 46 -0.44 -6.35 5.43
CA ILE A 46 -1.69 -5.58 5.28
C ILE A 46 -2.30 -5.80 3.89
N LEU A 47 -1.51 -5.66 2.83
CA LEU A 47 -1.98 -5.85 1.46
C LEU A 47 -2.48 -7.28 1.23
N LYS A 48 -1.75 -8.28 1.74
CA LYS A 48 -2.14 -9.70 1.65
C LYS A 48 -3.45 -9.97 2.40
N ARG A 49 -3.63 -9.37 3.59
CA ARG A 49 -4.84 -9.52 4.40
C ARG A 49 -6.10 -9.06 3.68
N TYR A 50 -6.02 -7.94 2.97
CA TYR A 50 -7.16 -7.37 2.24
C TYR A 50 -7.24 -7.79 0.77
N ARG A 51 -6.27 -8.58 0.29
CA ARG A 51 -6.15 -9.02 -1.11
C ARG A 51 -6.08 -7.84 -2.08
N THR A 52 -5.29 -6.83 -1.72
CA THR A 52 -5.09 -5.58 -2.48
C THR A 52 -3.66 -5.42 -2.98
N ASN A 53 -2.93 -6.54 -3.06
CA ASN A 53 -1.59 -6.59 -3.65
C ASN A 53 -1.62 -6.07 -5.09
N GLY A 54 -0.70 -5.17 -5.45
CA GLY A 54 -0.59 -4.61 -6.80
C GLY A 54 -1.59 -3.50 -7.13
N LEU A 55 -2.47 -3.12 -6.19
CA LEU A 55 -3.42 -2.01 -6.37
C LEU A 55 -2.95 -0.68 -5.75
N PHE A 56 -1.87 -0.74 -4.97
CA PHE A 56 -1.27 0.41 -4.31
C PHE A 56 0.14 0.60 -4.83
N GLU A 57 0.47 1.84 -5.15
CA GLU A 57 1.85 2.29 -5.27
C GLU A 57 2.32 2.71 -3.88
N ILE A 58 3.46 2.18 -3.44
CA ILE A 58 3.96 2.40 -2.08
C ILE A 58 5.38 2.91 -2.16
N ASN A 59 5.60 4.08 -1.58
CA ASN A 59 6.88 4.74 -1.50
C ASN A 59 7.31 4.87 -0.03
N LEU A 60 8.43 4.24 0.31
CA LEU A 60 9.05 4.36 1.63
C LEU A 60 10.22 5.35 1.57
N GLN A 61 10.09 6.47 2.27
CA GLN A 61 11.15 7.46 2.38
C GLN A 61 11.85 7.33 3.73
N VAL A 62 13.18 7.24 3.72
CA VAL A 62 13.99 7.15 4.92
C VAL A 62 14.79 8.44 5.10
N THR A 63 14.52 9.15 6.18
CA THR A 63 15.22 10.38 6.54
C THR A 63 16.08 10.13 7.77
N LYS A 64 17.39 10.36 7.63
CA LYS A 64 18.35 10.32 8.74
C LYS A 64 18.50 11.72 9.31
N HIS A 65 18.30 11.86 10.60
CA HIS A 65 18.55 13.10 11.34
C HIS A 65 19.72 12.89 12.29
N GLU A 66 20.72 13.75 12.19
CA GLU A 66 21.80 13.84 13.16
C GLU A 66 21.59 15.07 14.03
N LYS A 67 21.68 14.88 15.34
CA LYS A 67 21.71 16.00 16.28
C LYS A 67 22.90 15.86 17.21
N MET A 68 23.61 16.96 17.38
CA MET A 68 24.67 17.05 18.38
C MET A 68 24.06 17.46 19.71
N THR A 69 24.27 16.66 20.75
CA THR A 69 23.85 17.00 22.10
C THR A 69 24.89 17.87 22.78
N ARG A 70 24.43 18.90 23.52
CA ARG A 70 25.31 19.77 24.29
C ARG A 70 25.93 19.01 25.46
N ARG A 71 27.13 19.42 25.85
CA ARG A 71 27.77 18.96 27.08
C ARG A 71 26.86 19.26 28.27
N TYR A 72 26.70 18.30 29.17
CA TYR A 72 25.97 18.49 30.42
C TYR A 72 26.77 17.88 31.57
N LEU A 73 27.20 18.73 32.52
CA LEU A 73 28.15 18.38 33.58
C LEU A 73 29.41 17.69 32.98
N ASP A 74 29.77 16.52 33.49
CA ASP A 74 30.92 15.72 33.04
C ASP A 74 30.62 14.86 31.80
N ARG A 75 29.39 14.86 31.28
CA ARG A 75 29.08 14.12 30.05
C ARG A 75 29.54 14.90 28.83
N LEU A 76 30.47 14.31 28.09
CA LEU A 76 30.90 14.80 26.77
C LEU A 76 29.71 14.91 25.80
N PRO A 77 29.72 15.89 24.90
CA PRO A 77 28.73 16.01 23.83
C PRO A 77 28.74 14.74 22.97
N LYS A 78 27.56 14.27 22.57
CA LYS A 78 27.40 13.08 21.73
C LYS A 78 26.56 13.39 20.50
N THR A 79 26.93 12.83 19.36
CA THR A 79 26.08 12.79 18.18
C THR A 79 25.02 11.71 18.39
N ILE A 80 23.76 12.08 18.28
CA ILE A 80 22.63 11.15 18.32
C ILE A 80 22.06 11.08 16.91
N GLU A 81 22.10 9.88 16.33
CA GLU A 81 21.42 9.56 15.08
C GLU A 81 19.96 9.19 15.37
N SER A 82 19.05 9.69 14.54
CA SER A 82 17.62 9.39 14.62
C SER A 82 17.10 9.10 13.21
N ILE A 83 16.56 7.89 13.02
CA ILE A 83 15.98 7.47 11.75
C ILE A 83 14.47 7.71 11.80
N SER A 84 13.98 8.47 10.84
CA SER A 84 12.55 8.67 10.58
C SER A 84 12.20 7.99 9.26
N ILE A 85 11.16 7.17 9.27
CA ILE A 85 10.65 6.49 8.08
C ILE A 85 9.26 7.04 7.81
N ASN A 86 9.07 7.57 6.60
CA ASN A 86 7.77 8.01 6.09
C ASN A 86 7.26 7.02 5.05
N LEU A 87 5.95 6.82 5.08
CA LEU A 87 5.23 5.96 4.15
C LEU A 87 4.28 6.83 3.35
N ASP A 88 4.48 6.88 2.04
CA ASP A 88 3.55 7.47 1.09
C ASP A 88 2.93 6.34 0.26
N PHE A 89 1.64 6.44 -0.01
CA PHE A 89 0.94 5.43 -0.79
C PHE A 89 -0.19 6.06 -1.60
N ASP A 90 -0.35 5.58 -2.83
CA ASP A 90 -1.39 6.01 -3.74
C ASP A 90 -2.13 4.81 -4.33
N ILE A 91 -3.41 5.01 -4.67
CA ILE A 91 -4.21 3.96 -5.31
C ILE A 91 -3.96 4.05 -6.82
N LEU A 92 -3.50 2.94 -7.40
CA LEU A 92 -3.34 2.83 -8.85
C LEU A 92 -4.70 2.59 -9.50
N GLU A 93 -5.38 3.66 -9.89
CA GLU A 93 -6.69 3.58 -10.55
C GLU A 93 -6.67 2.72 -11.83
N SER A 94 -5.56 2.70 -12.55
CA SER A 94 -5.38 1.86 -13.74
C SER A 94 -5.46 0.37 -13.39
N ALA A 95 -4.78 -0.06 -12.32
CA ALA A 95 -4.80 -1.45 -11.85
C ALA A 95 -6.18 -1.84 -11.30
N VAL A 96 -6.85 -0.91 -10.61
CA VAL A 96 -8.23 -1.11 -10.12
C VAL A 96 -9.21 -1.30 -11.28
N LYS A 97 -9.12 -0.46 -12.32
CA LYS A 97 -9.95 -0.58 -13.53
C LYS A 97 -9.68 -1.89 -14.28
N GLN A 98 -8.43 -2.30 -14.41
CA GLN A 98 -8.06 -3.58 -15.03
C GLN A 98 -8.64 -4.76 -14.26
N GLN A 99 -8.62 -4.72 -12.93
CA GLN A 99 -9.19 -5.80 -12.12
C GLN A 99 -10.71 -5.91 -12.30
N ILE A 100 -11.41 -4.77 -12.35
CA ILE A 100 -12.87 -4.74 -12.60
C ILE A 100 -13.18 -5.25 -14.02
N ASN A 101 -12.41 -4.80 -15.02
CA ASN A 101 -12.60 -5.19 -16.42
C ASN A 101 -12.23 -6.65 -16.69
N TRP A 102 -11.28 -7.21 -15.93
CA TRP A 102 -10.94 -8.64 -16.00
C TRP A 102 -12.04 -9.52 -15.38
N GLU A 103 -12.66 -9.06 -14.30
CA GLU A 103 -13.79 -9.76 -13.67
C GLU A 103 -15.08 -9.64 -14.50
N HIS A 104 -15.23 -8.57 -15.29
CA HIS A 104 -16.34 -8.36 -16.23
C HIS A 104 -15.82 -7.86 -17.58
N PRO A 105 -15.35 -8.74 -18.48
CA PRO A 105 -15.07 -8.33 -19.84
C PRO A 105 -16.39 -7.90 -20.47
N VAL A 106 -16.53 -6.60 -20.74
CA VAL A 106 -17.61 -6.13 -21.61
C VAL A 106 -17.39 -6.84 -22.95
N LEU A 107 -18.34 -7.71 -23.33
CA LEU A 107 -18.43 -8.28 -24.68
C LEU A 107 -18.83 -7.14 -25.63
N GLU A 108 -17.91 -6.20 -25.87
CA GLU A 108 -18.00 -5.28 -26.98
C GLU A 108 -17.54 -6.03 -28.24
N ASP A 109 -18.53 -6.39 -29.05
CA ASP A 109 -18.44 -6.63 -30.49
C ASP A 109 -17.29 -7.52 -30.97
N LEU A 110 -17.38 -8.82 -30.65
CA LEU A 110 -16.90 -9.78 -31.64
C LEU A 110 -17.91 -9.77 -32.79
N PRO A 111 -17.54 -9.31 -34.01
CA PRO A 111 -18.43 -9.45 -35.15
C PRO A 111 -18.76 -10.93 -35.28
N PHE A 112 -20.06 -11.24 -35.23
CA PHE A 112 -20.61 -12.58 -35.40
C PHE A 112 -20.06 -13.16 -36.71
N MET A 113 -18.95 -13.91 -36.62
CA MET A 113 -18.36 -14.55 -37.79
C MET A 113 -19.37 -15.58 -38.27
N GLY A 114 -19.95 -15.26 -39.43
CA GLY A 114 -21.05 -15.98 -40.04
C GLY A 114 -20.79 -17.48 -40.13
N LYS A 115 -21.87 -18.24 -39.98
CA LYS A 115 -21.89 -19.68 -40.18
C LYS A 115 -21.46 -20.00 -41.61
N TYR A 116 -20.20 -20.41 -41.79
CA TYR A 116 -19.84 -21.22 -42.95
C TYR A 116 -20.25 -22.66 -42.66
N LYS A 117 -21.34 -23.10 -43.29
CA LYS A 117 -21.53 -24.52 -43.60
C LYS A 117 -21.55 -24.65 -45.12
N GLY A 118 -20.41 -25.02 -45.66
CA GLY A 118 -20.26 -25.49 -47.02
C GLY A 118 -20.58 -26.98 -47.10
N LYS A 119 -21.21 -27.32 -48.23
CA LYS A 119 -21.49 -28.64 -48.83
C LYS A 119 -22.47 -29.56 -48.11
#